data_AF-A0A7S4B1S4-F1
#
_entry.id   AF-A0A7S4B1S4-F1
#
_cell.length_a   1.000
_cell.length_b   1.000
_cell.length_c   1.000
_cell.angle_alpha   90.00
_cell.angle_beta   90.00
_cell.angle_gamma   90.00
#
_symmetry.space_group_name_H-M   'P 1'
#
loop_
_entity.id
_entity.type
_entity.pdbx_description
1 polymer ?
#
loop_
_entity_poly.entity_id
_entity_poly.type
_entity_poly.pdbx_seq_one_letter_code
_entity_poly.pdbx_strand_id
1 'polypeptide(L)'
;PRVASWRYQRGARSLLHNLGGTEAHSGSNGGSGGAGAGNSCGGILGVGACVGASAVVSTAAAVAEDAGADDDAQVPEELEEIIEQILAGLRDADTVVRWSAAKGVGRITSRLPLDLGDDVVGSVLDLLTPEEPASAWHGGCLALAELARRGLLLPPRLPEVLPRLLRALHYDVPRGTSSVGTHVRDAACYVCWAFARAFEPELMAPHVEKLAQSLLIQVVFDREVNCRRAASAAFQENVGRQGNFPNGIDIVTQADYFAVGNRAHAYLHIAHFLGGFELYRRPLLEHLLNVKSGHWDEQIRLLA
;
A
#
# COMPACT_ATOMS: atom_id res chain seq x y z
N PRO A 1 3.04 -27.42 -6.94
CA PRO A 1 2.28 -26.59 -7.92
C PRO A 1 3.22 -25.58 -8.60
N ARG A 2 3.19 -25.47 -9.94
CA ARG A 2 3.95 -24.44 -10.68
C ARG A 2 3.43 -23.06 -10.27
N VAL A 3 4.33 -22.12 -10.01
CA VAL A 3 4.02 -20.72 -9.69
C VAL A 3 4.81 -19.88 -10.68
N ALA A 4 4.19 -18.81 -11.22
CA ALA A 4 4.83 -17.86 -12.13
C ALA A 4 6.26 -17.50 -11.69
N SER A 5 7.23 -17.73 -12.58
CA SER A 5 8.65 -17.41 -12.36
C SER A 5 8.89 -15.91 -12.29
N TRP A 6 8.16 -15.14 -13.12
CA TRP A 6 8.23 -13.69 -13.25
C TRP A 6 7.65 -12.90 -12.07
N ARG A 7 7.02 -13.57 -11.09
CA ARG A 7 6.41 -12.89 -9.95
C ARG A 7 7.42 -12.06 -9.17
N TYR A 8 6.99 -10.91 -8.69
CA TYR A 8 7.73 -10.12 -7.71
C TYR A 8 7.95 -10.91 -6.42
N GLN A 9 9.19 -10.89 -5.91
CA GLN A 9 9.58 -11.55 -4.67
C GLN A 9 10.13 -10.50 -3.71
N ARG A 10 9.47 -10.38 -2.56
CA ARG A 10 9.96 -9.54 -1.46
C ARG A 10 11.09 -10.27 -0.72
N GLY A 11 12.24 -9.61 -0.60
CA GLY A 11 13.42 -10.13 0.07
C GLY A 11 14.06 -11.33 -0.63
N ALA A 12 15.12 -11.86 -0.01
CA ALA A 12 15.78 -13.06 -0.53
C ALA A 12 15.02 -14.34 -0.19
N ARG A 13 15.02 -15.31 -1.13
CA ARG A 13 14.27 -16.58 -1.08
C ARG A 13 14.58 -17.49 0.12
N SER A 14 15.66 -17.22 0.85
CA SER A 14 16.18 -18.11 1.88
C SER A 14 16.45 -17.35 3.16
N LEU A 15 15.94 -17.90 4.27
CA LEU A 15 16.29 -17.49 5.63
C LEU A 15 17.82 -17.49 5.83
N LEU A 16 18.53 -18.38 5.13
CA LEU A 16 19.98 -18.49 5.09
C LEU A 16 20.65 -17.29 4.40
N HIS A 17 20.04 -16.72 3.36
CA HIS A 17 20.53 -15.49 2.74
C HIS A 17 20.28 -14.27 3.64
N ASN A 18 19.13 -14.25 4.33
CA ASN A 18 18.80 -13.19 5.27
C ASN A 18 19.69 -13.22 6.54
N LEU A 19 20.15 -14.41 6.96
CA LEU A 19 21.09 -14.61 8.07
C LEU A 19 22.57 -14.53 7.66
N GLY A 20 22.89 -14.78 6.39
CA GLY A 20 24.27 -14.71 5.88
C GLY A 20 24.81 -13.29 5.73
N GLY A 21 23.94 -12.28 5.66
CA GLY A 21 24.32 -10.86 5.60
C GLY A 21 24.91 -10.31 6.90
N THR A 22 24.82 -11.05 8.02
CA THR A 22 25.30 -10.59 9.34
C THR A 22 26.71 -11.03 9.70
N GLU A 23 27.40 -11.86 8.90
CA GLU A 23 28.73 -12.40 9.26
C GLU A 23 29.93 -11.81 8.50
N ALA A 24 29.72 -10.79 7.66
CA ALA A 24 30.82 -10.22 6.87
C ALA A 24 31.45 -8.98 7.49
N HIS A 25 31.76 -8.92 8.80
CA HIS A 25 32.61 -7.87 9.41
C HIS A 25 33.34 -8.34 10.70
N SER A 26 33.87 -9.56 10.72
CA SER A 26 34.81 -9.98 11.77
C SER A 26 35.91 -10.89 11.22
N GLY A 27 36.97 -10.27 10.69
CA GLY A 27 38.17 -11.04 10.36
C GLY A 27 39.20 -10.32 9.49
N SER A 28 39.91 -9.33 10.03
CA SER A 28 41.39 -9.33 10.02
C SER A 28 41.93 -8.02 10.63
N ASN A 29 42.61 -8.14 11.76
CA ASN A 29 43.80 -7.32 12.00
C ASN A 29 44.69 -8.03 13.02
N GLY A 30 45.74 -8.68 12.52
CA GLY A 30 46.94 -8.92 13.30
C GLY A 30 47.78 -7.64 13.29
N GLY A 31 48.23 -7.19 14.46
CA GLY A 31 49.09 -6.01 14.55
C GLY A 31 49.21 -5.44 15.96
N SER A 32 50.29 -5.82 16.62
CA SER A 32 50.82 -5.40 17.93
C SER A 32 50.81 -3.90 18.27
N GLY A 33 50.53 -3.60 19.54
CA GLY A 33 51.37 -2.75 20.40
C GLY A 33 51.09 -1.24 20.47
N GLY A 34 50.86 -0.72 21.68
CA GLY A 34 51.11 0.68 22.02
C GLY A 34 50.04 1.36 22.89
N ALA A 35 50.33 1.47 24.19
CA ALA A 35 49.53 2.22 25.16
C ALA A 35 49.68 3.74 25.01
N GLY A 36 48.63 4.50 25.35
CA GLY A 36 48.70 5.96 25.50
C GLY A 36 47.34 6.58 25.83
N ALA A 37 47.16 7.01 27.08
CA ALA A 37 46.03 7.79 27.56
C ALA A 37 46.15 9.27 27.18
N GLY A 38 45.02 9.98 26.98
CA GLY A 38 45.03 11.44 26.83
C GLY A 38 43.73 12.09 26.37
N ASN A 39 42.98 12.61 27.35
CA ASN A 39 42.05 13.75 27.38
C ASN A 39 41.69 14.57 26.12
N SER A 40 40.42 15.02 26.14
CA SER A 40 39.91 16.40 25.95
C SER A 40 39.10 16.79 24.70
N CYS A 41 38.05 17.56 25.01
CA CYS A 41 37.12 18.36 24.22
C CYS A 41 37.66 19.10 22.99
N GLY A 42 36.76 19.34 22.04
CA GLY A 42 36.82 20.50 21.14
C GLY A 42 36.04 20.26 19.86
N GLY A 43 34.84 20.83 19.75
CA GLY A 43 34.12 20.90 18.48
C GLY A 43 34.78 21.87 17.50
N ILE A 44 34.46 21.74 16.21
CA ILE A 44 34.12 22.80 15.25
C ILE A 44 33.87 22.17 13.87
N LEU A 45 32.70 22.50 13.34
CA LEU A 45 32.27 22.70 11.95
C LEU A 45 33.19 22.19 10.82
N GLY A 46 32.61 21.35 9.96
CA GLY A 46 33.15 21.02 8.63
C GLY A 46 32.01 20.75 7.66
N VAL A 47 31.68 21.76 6.86
CA VAL A 47 30.75 21.70 5.73
C VAL A 47 31.36 20.77 4.68
N GLY A 48 30.65 19.73 4.26
CA GLY A 48 31.11 18.78 3.26
C GLY A 48 29.95 18.26 2.44
N ALA A 49 29.74 18.88 1.28
CA ALA A 49 28.81 18.41 0.25
C ALA A 49 29.20 16.99 -0.19
N CYS A 50 28.24 16.06 -0.20
CA CYS A 50 28.33 14.83 -0.97
C CYS A 50 27.21 14.79 -2.00
N VAL A 51 27.61 15.16 -3.21
CA VAL A 51 26.97 14.82 -4.48
C VAL A 51 26.99 13.29 -4.60
N GLY A 52 25.86 12.67 -4.92
CA GLY A 52 25.79 11.21 -5.04
C GLY A 52 24.42 10.66 -5.46
N ALA A 53 23.66 11.38 -6.27
CA ALA A 53 22.46 10.85 -6.91
C ALA A 53 22.84 10.10 -8.20
N SER A 54 23.23 8.83 -8.09
CA SER A 54 23.27 7.91 -9.25
C SER A 54 23.53 6.46 -8.82
N ALA A 55 22.54 5.77 -8.25
CA ALA A 55 22.64 4.32 -8.03
C ALA A 55 21.30 3.56 -8.01
N VAL A 56 20.15 4.21 -8.19
CA VAL A 56 18.83 3.58 -7.95
C VAL A 56 18.19 2.94 -9.19
N VAL A 57 18.89 2.89 -10.32
CA VAL A 57 18.33 2.35 -11.59
C VAL A 57 18.60 0.85 -11.77
N SER A 58 19.47 0.23 -10.96
CA SER A 58 19.99 -1.10 -11.29
C SER A 58 19.14 -2.30 -10.84
N THR A 59 18.18 -2.14 -9.93
CA THR A 59 17.39 -3.28 -9.41
C THR A 59 16.10 -3.55 -10.19
N ALA A 60 15.55 -2.56 -10.91
CA ALA A 60 14.38 -2.77 -11.76
C ALA A 60 14.74 -3.54 -13.05
N ALA A 61 15.93 -3.31 -13.60
CA ALA A 61 16.40 -3.98 -14.81
C ALA A 61 16.71 -5.47 -14.60
N ALA A 62 17.16 -5.85 -13.40
CA ALA A 62 17.55 -7.24 -13.10
C ALA A 62 16.36 -8.22 -13.05
N VAL A 63 15.12 -7.74 -12.90
CA VAL A 63 13.92 -8.61 -12.93
C VAL A 63 13.56 -9.02 -14.37
N ALA A 64 14.04 -8.28 -15.38
CA ALA A 64 13.74 -8.54 -16.78
C ALA A 64 14.70 -9.56 -17.44
N GLU A 65 15.92 -9.74 -16.93
CA GLU A 65 16.94 -10.55 -17.61
C GLU A 65 16.84 -12.08 -17.35
N ASP A 66 16.09 -12.54 -16.35
CA ASP A 66 15.89 -13.99 -16.05
C ASP A 66 14.52 -14.53 -16.52
N ALA A 67 13.73 -13.72 -17.25
CA ALA A 67 12.39 -14.10 -17.71
C ALA A 67 12.38 -14.95 -19.01
N GLY A 68 13.54 -15.22 -19.61
CA GLY A 68 13.65 -15.77 -20.97
C GLY A 68 13.42 -17.28 -21.16
N ALA A 69 12.71 -17.97 -20.27
CA ALA A 69 12.56 -19.44 -20.35
C ALA A 69 11.12 -19.99 -20.27
N ASP A 70 10.08 -19.16 -20.12
CA ASP A 70 8.69 -19.63 -19.99
C ASP A 70 7.69 -18.95 -20.96
N ASP A 71 8.20 -18.21 -21.96
CA ASP A 71 7.39 -17.46 -22.93
C ASP A 71 6.68 -18.33 -23.99
N ASP A 72 7.07 -19.61 -24.10
CA ASP A 72 6.51 -20.55 -25.09
C ASP A 72 5.36 -21.41 -24.53
N ALA A 73 4.83 -21.10 -23.34
CA ALA A 73 3.71 -21.85 -22.79
C ALA A 73 2.43 -21.52 -23.56
N GLN A 74 2.04 -22.42 -24.47
CA GLN A 74 0.78 -22.30 -25.22
C GLN A 74 -0.41 -22.28 -24.25
N VAL A 75 -1.01 -21.10 -24.09
CA VAL A 75 -2.23 -20.91 -23.30
C VAL A 75 -3.42 -21.31 -24.16
N PRO A 76 -4.30 -22.22 -23.69
CA PRO A 76 -5.53 -22.58 -24.44
C PRO A 76 -6.43 -21.36 -24.62
N GLU A 77 -7.03 -21.20 -25.81
CA GLU A 77 -7.92 -20.07 -26.14
C GLU A 77 -9.13 -20.01 -25.18
N GLU A 78 -9.62 -21.16 -24.73
CA GLU A 78 -10.73 -21.25 -23.77
C GLU A 78 -10.38 -20.60 -22.42
N LEU A 79 -9.10 -20.40 -22.11
CA LEU A 79 -8.69 -19.72 -20.90
C LEU A 79 -9.02 -18.22 -20.94
N GLU A 80 -9.03 -17.61 -22.11
CA GLU A 80 -9.40 -16.19 -22.28
C GLU A 80 -10.86 -15.97 -21.88
N GLU A 81 -11.77 -16.82 -22.38
CA GLU A 81 -13.19 -16.79 -22.01
C GLU A 81 -13.39 -16.98 -20.49
N ILE A 82 -12.61 -17.89 -19.88
CA ILE A 82 -12.66 -18.12 -18.44
C ILE A 82 -12.17 -16.88 -17.67
N ILE A 83 -11.08 -16.25 -18.11
CA ILE A 83 -10.55 -15.03 -17.49
C ILE A 83 -11.59 -13.90 -17.59
N GLU A 84 -12.19 -13.70 -18.77
CA GLU A 84 -13.20 -12.68 -19.00
C GLU A 84 -14.43 -12.89 -18.09
N GLN A 85 -14.90 -14.13 -17.95
CA GLN A 85 -16.00 -14.47 -17.05
C GLN A 85 -15.66 -14.23 -15.57
N ILE A 86 -14.42 -14.50 -15.15
CA ILE A 86 -13.95 -14.20 -13.79
C ILE A 86 -13.88 -12.69 -13.57
N LEU A 87 -13.35 -11.93 -14.53
CA LEU A 87 -13.26 -10.46 -14.47
C LEU A 87 -14.65 -9.81 -14.44
N ALA A 88 -15.62 -10.34 -15.20
CA ALA A 88 -17.02 -9.90 -15.12
C ALA A 88 -17.59 -10.07 -13.70
N GLY A 89 -17.23 -11.16 -13.01
CA GLY A 89 -17.62 -11.41 -11.62
C GLY A 89 -17.11 -10.37 -10.61
N LEU A 90 -16.10 -9.57 -10.95
CA LEU A 90 -15.64 -8.46 -10.10
C LEU A 90 -16.65 -7.30 -10.02
N ARG A 91 -17.58 -7.21 -10.97
CA ARG A 91 -18.63 -6.17 -11.02
C ARG A 91 -19.94 -6.60 -10.37
N ASP A 92 -20.06 -7.87 -10.00
CA ASP A 92 -21.30 -8.49 -9.52
C ASP A 92 -21.90 -7.72 -8.33
N ALA A 93 -23.22 -7.78 -8.15
CA ALA A 93 -23.91 -7.11 -7.06
C ALA A 93 -23.51 -7.68 -5.68
N ASP A 94 -23.26 -8.99 -5.61
CA ASP A 94 -22.97 -9.71 -4.38
C ASP A 94 -21.48 -9.72 -4.04
N THR A 95 -21.16 -9.32 -2.81
CA THR A 95 -19.78 -9.32 -2.31
C THR A 95 -19.12 -10.70 -2.36
N VAL A 96 -19.89 -11.77 -2.12
CA VAL A 96 -19.37 -13.15 -2.15
C VAL A 96 -18.88 -13.53 -3.55
N VAL A 97 -19.59 -13.09 -4.59
CA VAL A 97 -19.20 -13.31 -5.99
C VAL A 97 -17.93 -12.52 -6.29
N ARG A 98 -17.91 -11.21 -5.98
CA ARG A 98 -16.72 -10.36 -6.20
C ARG A 98 -15.47 -10.88 -5.49
N TRP A 99 -15.61 -11.36 -4.24
CA TRP A 99 -14.50 -11.93 -3.48
C TRP A 99 -14.00 -13.25 -4.06
N SER A 100 -14.92 -14.10 -4.54
CA SER A 100 -14.58 -15.35 -5.20
C SER A 100 -13.87 -15.10 -6.53
N ALA A 101 -14.37 -14.14 -7.31
CA ALA A 101 -13.76 -13.67 -8.55
C ALA A 101 -12.35 -13.12 -8.32
N ALA A 102 -12.15 -12.24 -7.33
CA ALA A 102 -10.83 -11.70 -6.99
C ALA A 102 -9.81 -12.80 -6.64
N LYS A 103 -10.23 -13.81 -5.87
CA LYS A 103 -9.40 -14.99 -5.58
C LYS A 103 -9.12 -15.83 -6.83
N GLY A 104 -10.10 -15.92 -7.73
CA GLY A 104 -9.98 -16.55 -9.04
C GLY A 104 -8.90 -15.87 -9.88
N VAL A 105 -8.98 -14.54 -10.04
CA VAL A 105 -7.98 -13.69 -10.70
C VAL A 105 -6.59 -13.99 -10.16
N GLY A 106 -6.38 -13.85 -8.85
CA GLY A 106 -5.06 -14.11 -8.27
C GLY A 106 -4.53 -15.54 -8.50
N ARG A 107 -5.39 -16.55 -8.62
CA ARG A 107 -4.97 -17.94 -8.88
C ARG A 107 -4.67 -18.18 -10.36
N ILE A 108 -5.52 -17.72 -11.27
CA ILE A 108 -5.34 -17.92 -12.70
C ILE A 108 -4.13 -17.13 -13.21
N THR A 109 -3.98 -15.86 -12.80
CA THR A 109 -2.83 -15.01 -13.15
C THR A 109 -1.50 -15.63 -12.72
N SER A 110 -1.45 -16.38 -11.61
CA SER A 110 -0.22 -17.06 -11.16
C SER A 110 0.26 -18.21 -12.05
N ARG A 111 -0.51 -18.53 -13.10
CA ARG A 111 -0.28 -19.60 -14.07
C ARG A 111 -0.14 -19.08 -15.51
N LEU A 112 -0.25 -17.78 -15.70
CA LEU A 112 -0.09 -17.15 -17.01
C LEU A 112 1.38 -16.79 -17.29
N PRO A 113 1.78 -16.73 -18.56
CA PRO A 113 2.95 -15.97 -19.00
C PRO A 113 2.90 -14.52 -18.51
N LEU A 114 4.05 -13.85 -18.51
CA LEU A 114 4.17 -12.49 -17.98
C LEU A 114 3.21 -11.51 -18.67
N ASP A 115 3.18 -11.51 -20.00
CA ASP A 115 2.40 -10.57 -20.79
C ASP A 115 0.90 -10.67 -20.47
N LEU A 116 0.35 -11.88 -20.53
CA LEU A 116 -1.05 -12.13 -20.18
C LEU A 116 -1.33 -11.85 -18.69
N GLY A 117 -0.35 -12.08 -17.82
CA GLY A 117 -0.45 -11.76 -16.41
C GLY A 117 -0.58 -10.26 -16.16
N ASP A 118 0.20 -9.46 -16.88
CA ASP A 118 0.17 -8.00 -16.84
C ASP A 118 -1.09 -7.41 -17.52
N ASP A 119 -1.59 -8.05 -18.58
CA ASP A 119 -2.88 -7.70 -19.19
C ASP A 119 -4.04 -7.84 -18.19
N VAL A 120 -4.05 -8.92 -17.39
CA VAL A 120 -5.04 -9.09 -16.32
C VAL A 120 -4.94 -7.98 -15.27
N VAL A 121 -3.73 -7.52 -14.93
CA VAL A 121 -3.55 -6.36 -14.05
C VAL A 121 -4.18 -5.12 -14.69
N GLY A 122 -3.94 -4.89 -15.98
CA GLY A 122 -4.57 -3.83 -16.77
C GLY A 122 -6.09 -3.87 -16.67
N SER A 123 -6.72 -5.02 -16.96
CA SER A 123 -8.17 -5.18 -16.87
C SER A 123 -8.73 -4.94 -15.47
N VAL A 124 -7.99 -5.31 -14.42
CA VAL A 124 -8.38 -5.00 -13.03
C VAL A 124 -8.31 -3.50 -12.75
N LEU A 125 -7.32 -2.81 -13.31
CA LEU A 125 -7.20 -1.36 -13.15
C LEU A 125 -8.35 -0.61 -13.84
N ASP A 126 -8.85 -1.11 -14.97
CA ASP A 126 -9.98 -0.50 -15.70
C ASP A 126 -11.28 -0.46 -14.87
N LEU A 127 -11.41 -1.31 -13.85
CA LEU A 127 -12.49 -1.25 -12.85
C LEU A 127 -12.41 -0.03 -11.92
N LEU A 128 -11.26 0.64 -11.84
CA LEU A 128 -10.97 1.73 -10.91
C LEU A 128 -10.98 3.08 -11.62
N THR A 129 -12.00 3.28 -12.45
CA THR A 129 -12.25 4.45 -13.28
C THR A 129 -13.56 5.14 -12.88
N PRO A 130 -13.70 6.47 -13.04
CA PRO A 130 -14.90 7.20 -12.63
C PRO A 130 -16.21 6.71 -13.26
N GLU A 131 -16.13 6.06 -14.42
CA GLU A 131 -17.25 5.53 -15.19
C GLU A 131 -17.84 4.25 -14.58
N GLU A 132 -17.03 3.53 -13.79
CA GLU A 132 -17.40 2.25 -13.19
C GLU A 132 -18.16 2.42 -11.86
N PRO A 133 -19.12 1.52 -11.55
CA PRO A 133 -19.90 1.59 -10.32
C PRO A 133 -19.07 1.18 -9.09
N ALA A 134 -19.58 1.50 -7.90
CA ALA A 134 -18.93 1.14 -6.63
C ALA A 134 -18.65 -0.37 -6.47
N SER A 135 -19.50 -1.24 -7.05
CA SER A 135 -19.28 -2.69 -7.04
C SER A 135 -18.00 -3.08 -7.79
N ALA A 136 -17.76 -2.47 -8.96
CA ALA A 136 -16.56 -2.68 -9.76
C ALA A 136 -15.32 -2.15 -9.03
N TRP A 137 -15.38 -0.94 -8.45
CA TRP A 137 -14.28 -0.39 -7.65
C TRP A 137 -13.88 -1.30 -6.50
N HIS A 138 -14.88 -1.82 -5.80
CA HIS A 138 -14.67 -2.76 -4.70
C HIS A 138 -14.06 -4.09 -5.19
N GLY A 139 -14.60 -4.69 -6.24
CA GLY A 139 -14.03 -5.90 -6.85
C GLY A 139 -12.59 -5.69 -7.33
N GLY A 140 -12.30 -4.55 -7.97
CA GLY A 140 -10.97 -4.15 -8.39
C GLY A 140 -9.99 -4.03 -7.23
N CYS A 141 -10.40 -3.40 -6.12
CA CYS A 141 -9.57 -3.34 -4.90
C CYS A 141 -9.29 -4.74 -4.33
N LEU A 142 -10.29 -5.62 -4.27
CA LEU A 142 -10.09 -7.00 -3.83
C LEU A 142 -9.10 -7.75 -4.73
N ALA A 143 -9.26 -7.65 -6.05
CA ALA A 143 -8.38 -8.29 -7.02
C ALA A 143 -6.94 -7.74 -6.92
N LEU A 144 -6.76 -6.43 -6.80
CA LEU A 144 -5.44 -5.81 -6.58
C LEU A 144 -4.75 -6.35 -5.34
N ALA A 145 -5.48 -6.48 -4.22
CA ALA A 145 -4.92 -7.07 -3.00
C ALA A 145 -4.54 -8.55 -3.20
N GLU A 146 -5.35 -9.34 -3.92
CA GLU A 146 -5.03 -10.74 -4.23
C GLU A 146 -3.79 -10.88 -5.13
N LEU A 147 -3.65 -9.99 -6.13
CA LEU A 147 -2.51 -9.93 -7.04
C LEU A 147 -1.23 -9.53 -6.29
N ALA A 148 -1.28 -8.46 -5.49
CA ALA A 148 -0.14 -7.98 -4.72
C ALA A 148 0.37 -9.03 -3.73
N ARG A 149 -0.52 -9.69 -2.97
CA ARG A 149 -0.14 -10.74 -2.00
C ARG A 149 0.50 -11.97 -2.62
N ARG A 150 0.36 -12.16 -3.93
CA ARG A 150 0.97 -13.27 -4.69
C ARG A 150 2.22 -12.86 -5.48
N GLY A 151 2.60 -11.58 -5.43
CA GLY A 151 3.70 -11.04 -6.22
C GLY A 151 3.35 -10.86 -7.70
N LEU A 152 2.06 -10.84 -8.06
CA LEU A 152 1.61 -10.76 -9.45
C LEU A 152 1.39 -9.31 -9.90
N LEU A 153 1.31 -8.37 -8.94
CA LEU A 153 1.39 -6.95 -9.23
C LEU A 153 2.86 -6.52 -9.21
N LEU A 154 3.42 -6.23 -10.38
CA LEU A 154 4.83 -5.89 -10.51
C LEU A 154 5.11 -4.41 -10.18
N PRO A 155 6.29 -4.08 -9.63
CA PRO A 155 6.65 -2.71 -9.27
C PRO A 155 6.45 -1.64 -10.36
N PRO A 156 6.71 -1.91 -11.66
CA PRO A 156 6.47 -0.92 -12.71
C PRO A 156 5.02 -0.43 -12.83
N ARG A 157 4.04 -1.20 -12.33
CA ARG A 157 2.62 -0.80 -12.31
C ARG A 157 2.26 0.12 -11.15
N LEU A 158 3.11 0.25 -10.11
CA LEU A 158 2.81 1.06 -8.93
C LEU A 158 2.48 2.53 -9.24
N PRO A 159 3.20 3.25 -10.12
CA PRO A 159 2.86 4.63 -10.48
C PRO A 159 1.45 4.79 -11.05
N GLU A 160 0.92 3.75 -11.70
CA GLU A 160 -0.44 3.72 -12.25
C GLU A 160 -1.49 3.32 -11.20
N VAL A 161 -1.16 2.34 -10.36
CA VAL A 161 -2.07 1.80 -9.33
C VAL A 161 -2.31 2.81 -8.20
N LEU A 162 -1.26 3.49 -7.74
CA LEU A 162 -1.32 4.34 -6.55
C LEU A 162 -2.34 5.49 -6.66
N PRO A 163 -2.40 6.26 -7.76
CA PRO A 163 -3.44 7.28 -7.94
C PRO A 163 -4.86 6.72 -7.88
N ARG A 164 -5.09 5.52 -8.42
CA ARG A 164 -6.40 4.83 -8.38
C ARG A 164 -6.73 4.39 -6.95
N LEU A 165 -5.76 3.84 -6.22
CA LEU A 165 -5.90 3.46 -4.82
C LEU A 165 -6.23 4.65 -3.91
N LEU A 166 -5.56 5.80 -4.09
CA LEU A 166 -5.85 7.01 -3.31
C LEU A 166 -7.28 7.49 -3.55
N ARG A 167 -7.80 7.41 -4.79
CA ARG A 167 -9.22 7.69 -5.06
C ARG A 167 -10.15 6.69 -4.37
N ALA A 168 -9.79 5.40 -4.34
CA ALA A 168 -10.58 4.37 -3.68
C ALA A 168 -10.66 4.56 -2.15
N LEU A 169 -9.57 4.99 -1.50
CA LEU A 169 -9.56 5.33 -0.07
C LEU A 169 -10.55 6.46 0.27
N HIS A 170 -10.77 7.40 -0.65
CA HIS A 170 -11.69 8.52 -0.48
C HIS A 170 -13.00 8.35 -1.26
N TYR A 171 -13.33 7.13 -1.68
CA TYR A 171 -14.53 6.87 -2.48
C TYR A 171 -15.79 7.10 -1.63
N ASP A 172 -16.44 8.25 -1.78
CA ASP A 172 -17.66 8.60 -1.06
C ASP A 172 -18.61 9.34 -2.00
N VAL A 173 -19.49 8.59 -2.66
CA VAL A 173 -20.40 9.13 -3.68
C VAL A 173 -21.76 9.42 -3.05
N PRO A 174 -22.21 10.69 -3.03
CA PRO A 174 -23.54 11.05 -2.52
C PRO A 174 -24.66 10.38 -3.32
N ARG A 175 -25.64 9.81 -2.62
CA ARG A 175 -26.85 9.17 -3.16
C ARG A 175 -28.05 9.63 -2.33
N GLY A 176 -28.60 10.78 -2.70
CA GLY A 176 -29.71 11.39 -1.99
C GLY A 176 -29.34 11.70 -0.54
N THR A 177 -29.99 11.01 0.40
CA THR A 177 -29.78 11.14 1.85
C THR A 177 -28.77 10.12 2.41
N SER A 178 -28.00 9.47 1.54
CA SER A 178 -26.97 8.50 1.91
C SER A 178 -25.72 8.70 1.06
N SER A 179 -24.64 7.98 1.35
CA SER A 179 -23.51 7.83 0.42
C SER A 179 -23.17 6.37 0.18
N VAL A 180 -22.60 6.11 -0.99
CA VAL A 180 -22.11 4.79 -1.40
C VAL A 180 -20.59 4.86 -1.44
N GLY A 181 -19.94 3.88 -0.82
CA GLY A 181 -18.48 3.80 -0.85
C GLY A 181 -17.83 3.09 0.32
N THR A 182 -18.54 2.84 1.42
CA THR A 182 -18.01 2.17 2.62
C THR A 182 -17.22 0.90 2.30
N HIS A 183 -17.77 0.03 1.46
CA HIS A 183 -17.13 -1.21 1.06
C HIS A 183 -15.89 -0.95 0.20
N VAL A 184 -15.93 0.00 -0.75
CA VAL A 184 -14.77 0.39 -1.56
C VAL A 184 -13.63 0.89 -0.68
N ARG A 185 -13.94 1.77 0.26
CA ARG A 185 -12.98 2.36 1.22
C ARG A 185 -12.33 1.31 2.12
N ASP A 186 -13.13 0.37 2.63
CA ASP A 186 -12.64 -0.79 3.40
C ASP A 186 -11.71 -1.69 2.55
N ALA A 187 -12.11 -2.01 1.31
CA ALA A 187 -11.28 -2.78 0.40
C ALA A 187 -9.98 -2.04 0.00
N ALA A 188 -10.01 -0.71 -0.13
CA ALA A 188 -8.82 0.09 -0.37
C ALA A 188 -7.85 0.06 0.82
N CYS A 189 -8.36 0.05 2.07
CA CYS A 189 -7.54 -0.21 3.26
C CYS A 189 -6.90 -1.60 3.19
N TYR A 190 -7.65 -2.61 2.72
CA TYR A 190 -7.10 -3.95 2.53
C TYR A 190 -5.98 -3.99 1.47
N VAL A 191 -6.08 -3.22 0.39
CA VAL A 191 -4.98 -3.04 -0.58
C VAL A 191 -3.76 -2.42 0.10
N CYS A 192 -3.93 -1.35 0.88
CA CYS A 192 -2.82 -0.70 1.60
C CYS A 192 -2.13 -1.66 2.57
N TRP A 193 -2.90 -2.48 3.28
CA TRP A 193 -2.39 -3.54 4.15
C TRP A 193 -1.64 -4.62 3.36
N ALA A 194 -2.17 -5.04 2.21
CA ALA A 194 -1.52 -5.99 1.32
C ALA A 194 -0.19 -5.44 0.78
N PHE A 195 -0.14 -4.16 0.41
CA PHE A 195 1.06 -3.51 -0.14
C PHE A 195 2.17 -3.43 0.89
N ALA A 196 1.85 -3.10 2.15
CA ALA A 196 2.82 -3.09 3.25
C ALA A 196 3.56 -4.42 3.40
N ARG A 197 2.90 -5.53 3.05
CA ARG A 197 3.42 -6.89 3.12
C ARG A 197 4.09 -7.32 1.83
N ALA A 198 3.55 -6.89 0.69
CA ALA A 198 4.00 -7.29 -0.63
C ALA A 198 5.28 -6.57 -1.04
N PHE A 199 5.41 -5.27 -0.83
CA PHE A 199 6.51 -4.47 -1.40
C PHE A 199 7.58 -4.08 -0.38
N GLU A 200 8.79 -3.87 -0.87
CA GLU A 200 9.92 -3.42 -0.07
C GLU A 200 9.88 -1.91 0.23
N PRO A 201 10.49 -1.46 1.35
CA PRO A 201 10.54 -0.06 1.75
C PRO A 201 11.01 0.90 0.65
N GLU A 202 12.00 0.50 -0.15
CA GLU A 202 12.59 1.33 -1.20
C GLU A 202 11.59 1.61 -2.33
N LEU A 203 10.77 0.61 -2.68
CA LEU A 203 9.73 0.76 -3.71
C LEU A 203 8.56 1.61 -3.22
N MET A 204 8.22 1.49 -1.94
CA MET A 204 7.10 2.23 -1.37
C MET A 204 7.46 3.67 -0.99
N ALA A 205 8.74 3.97 -0.73
CA ALA A 205 9.21 5.27 -0.25
C ALA A 205 8.63 6.49 -0.99
N PRO A 206 8.52 6.51 -2.34
CA PRO A 206 7.92 7.64 -3.06
C PRO A 206 6.43 7.87 -2.79
N HIS A 207 5.75 6.87 -2.23
CA HIS A 207 4.30 6.84 -2.05
C HIS A 207 3.86 6.97 -0.59
N VAL A 208 4.80 6.80 0.36
CA VAL A 208 4.51 6.75 1.81
C VAL A 208 3.78 7.98 2.29
N GLU A 209 4.23 9.18 1.93
CA GLU A 209 3.62 10.42 2.39
C GLU A 209 2.13 10.48 2.00
N LYS A 210 1.81 10.27 0.72
CA LYS A 210 0.44 10.34 0.21
C LYS A 210 -0.45 9.25 0.79
N LEU A 211 0.08 8.05 0.96
CA LEU A 211 -0.62 6.94 1.62
C LEU A 211 -0.90 7.26 3.10
N ALA A 212 0.11 7.74 3.83
CA ALA A 212 -0.01 8.13 5.24
C ALA A 212 -1.07 9.21 5.41
N GLN A 213 -1.01 10.30 4.63
CA GLN A 213 -2.01 11.36 4.67
C GLN A 213 -3.42 10.84 4.39
N SER A 214 -3.59 10.00 3.36
CA SER A 214 -4.91 9.48 2.97
C SER A 214 -5.49 8.50 3.98
N LEU A 215 -4.68 7.57 4.50
CA LEU A 215 -5.08 6.64 5.55
C LEU A 215 -5.44 7.40 6.83
N LEU A 216 -4.64 8.39 7.24
CA LEU A 216 -4.91 9.14 8.46
C LEU A 216 -6.17 10.02 8.37
N ILE A 217 -6.44 10.62 7.20
CA ILE A 217 -7.72 11.27 6.94
C ILE A 217 -8.88 10.29 7.17
N GLN A 218 -8.76 9.07 6.66
CA GLN A 218 -9.80 8.05 6.83
C GLN A 218 -9.91 7.57 8.29
N VAL A 219 -8.80 7.42 9.00
CA VAL A 219 -8.75 7.07 10.42
C VAL A 219 -9.59 8.02 11.27
N VAL A 220 -9.53 9.32 11.01
CA VAL A 220 -10.21 10.32 11.85
C VAL A 220 -11.56 10.77 11.29
N PHE A 221 -11.72 10.85 9.98
CA PHE A 221 -12.89 11.49 9.35
C PHE A 221 -13.85 10.56 8.62
N ASP A 222 -13.60 9.25 8.52
CA ASP A 222 -14.62 8.34 7.98
C ASP A 222 -15.82 8.26 8.92
N ARG A 223 -17.03 8.29 8.35
CA ARG A 223 -18.28 8.14 9.09
C ARG A 223 -18.37 6.74 9.70
N GLU A 224 -17.91 5.74 8.96
CA GLU A 224 -18.07 4.33 9.29
C GLU A 224 -16.94 3.84 10.20
N VAL A 225 -17.32 3.22 11.32
CA VAL A 225 -16.34 2.73 12.30
C VAL A 225 -15.43 1.64 11.74
N ASN A 226 -15.96 0.80 10.85
CA ASN A 226 -15.17 -0.26 10.23
C ASN A 226 -14.08 0.31 9.32
N CYS A 227 -14.39 1.35 8.52
CA CYS A 227 -13.39 2.02 7.68
C CYS A 227 -12.31 2.73 8.51
N ARG A 228 -12.66 3.40 9.62
CA ARG A 228 -11.67 4.00 10.53
C ARG A 228 -10.71 2.95 11.09
N ARG A 229 -11.24 1.80 11.51
CA ARG A 229 -10.46 0.67 12.05
C ARG A 229 -9.61 0.00 10.98
N ALA A 230 -10.15 -0.21 9.79
CA ALA A 230 -9.41 -0.78 8.66
C ALA A 230 -8.24 0.13 8.25
N ALA A 231 -8.46 1.44 8.18
CA ALA A 231 -7.41 2.42 7.89
C ALA A 231 -6.34 2.46 8.99
N SER A 232 -6.73 2.40 10.27
CA SER A 232 -5.79 2.34 11.40
C SER A 232 -4.93 1.07 11.33
N ALA A 233 -5.54 -0.09 11.08
CA ALA A 233 -4.81 -1.35 10.91
C ALA A 233 -3.87 -1.34 9.69
N ALA A 234 -4.31 -0.77 8.56
CA ALA A 234 -3.47 -0.63 7.37
C ALA A 234 -2.30 0.33 7.60
N PHE A 235 -2.53 1.45 8.30
CA PHE A 235 -1.49 2.39 8.70
C PHE A 235 -0.48 1.71 9.64
N GLN A 236 -0.95 0.97 10.65
CA GLN A 236 -0.10 0.23 11.57
C GLN A 236 0.77 -0.83 10.87
N GLU A 237 0.21 -1.60 9.93
CA GLU A 237 0.97 -2.57 9.15
C GLU A 237 2.08 -1.89 8.33
N ASN A 238 1.79 -0.73 7.75
CA ASN A 238 2.76 0.06 7.00
C ASN A 238 3.87 0.61 7.91
N VAL A 239 3.53 1.18 9.08
CA VAL A 239 4.52 1.63 10.07
C VAL A 239 5.47 0.49 10.45
N GLY A 240 4.92 -0.70 10.73
CA GLY A 240 5.71 -1.85 11.18
C GLY A 240 6.58 -2.51 10.10
N ARG A 241 6.19 -2.42 8.82
CA ARG A 241 6.90 -3.11 7.72
C ARG A 241 7.72 -2.22 6.80
N GLN A 242 7.33 -0.97 6.67
CA GLN A 242 7.99 -0.01 5.79
C GLN A 242 8.96 0.86 6.58
N GLY A 243 8.70 1.10 7.88
CA GLY A 243 9.60 1.80 8.81
C GLY A 243 9.79 3.30 8.55
N ASN A 244 9.33 3.81 7.40
CA ASN A 244 9.51 5.17 6.92
C ASN A 244 8.23 6.03 7.01
N PHE A 245 7.22 5.60 7.77
CA PHE A 245 6.01 6.37 8.00
C PHE A 245 6.25 7.47 9.06
N PRO A 246 6.15 8.78 8.71
CA PRO A 246 6.53 9.86 9.61
C PRO A 246 5.69 9.91 10.89
N ASN A 247 6.37 9.95 12.05
CA ASN A 247 5.75 9.90 13.39
C ASN A 247 4.86 8.65 13.61
N GLY A 248 5.11 7.57 12.84
CA GLY A 248 4.23 6.41 12.79
C GLY A 248 3.98 5.74 14.14
N ILE A 249 5.02 5.58 14.98
CA ILE A 249 4.94 4.90 16.28
C ILE A 249 4.03 5.66 17.26
N ASP A 250 4.22 6.97 17.38
CA ASP A 250 3.39 7.82 18.24
C ASP A 250 1.93 7.80 17.78
N ILE A 251 1.72 7.84 16.46
CA ILE A 251 0.39 7.82 15.86
C ILE A 251 -0.32 6.49 16.10
N VAL A 252 0.32 5.33 15.89
CA VAL A 252 -0.35 4.03 16.10
C VAL A 252 -0.71 3.79 17.56
N THR A 253 0.00 4.42 18.49
CA THR A 253 -0.28 4.31 19.93
C THR A 253 -1.49 5.16 20.34
N GLN A 254 -1.67 6.33 19.72
CA GLN A 254 -2.80 7.23 20.02
C GLN A 254 -4.05 6.94 19.18
N ALA A 255 -3.88 6.51 17.92
CA ALA A 255 -4.93 6.24 16.95
C ALA A 255 -5.16 4.74 16.73
N ASP A 256 -5.19 3.97 17.83
CA ASP A 256 -5.37 2.52 17.79
C ASP A 256 -6.81 2.10 17.44
N TYR A 257 -7.02 0.79 17.26
CA TYR A 257 -8.31 0.17 16.91
C TYR A 257 -9.47 0.57 17.83
N PHE A 258 -9.21 0.78 19.13
CA PHE A 258 -10.22 1.13 20.11
C PHE A 258 -10.48 2.64 20.12
N ALA A 259 -9.42 3.45 20.12
CA ALA A 259 -9.46 4.90 20.15
C ALA A 259 -10.24 5.48 18.95
N VAL A 260 -10.05 4.89 17.75
CA VAL A 260 -10.73 5.31 16.52
C VAL A 260 -12.17 4.77 16.43
N GLY A 261 -12.57 3.92 17.37
CA GLY A 261 -13.92 3.35 17.44
C GLY A 261 -14.99 4.42 17.64
N ASN A 262 -14.74 5.39 18.51
CA ASN A 262 -15.65 6.49 18.80
C ASN A 262 -15.43 7.65 17.81
N ARG A 263 -16.47 8.00 17.04
CA ARG A 263 -16.39 9.04 16.00
C ARG A 263 -16.10 10.44 16.56
N ALA A 264 -16.75 10.83 17.65
CA ALA A 264 -16.50 12.14 18.27
C ALA A 264 -15.07 12.21 18.82
N HIS A 265 -14.58 11.13 19.43
CA HIS A 265 -13.20 11.05 19.89
C HIS A 265 -12.19 11.15 18.74
N ALA A 266 -12.45 10.45 17.62
CA ALA A 266 -11.61 10.49 16.43
C ALA A 266 -11.53 11.91 15.83
N TYR A 267 -12.66 12.61 15.71
CA TYR A 267 -12.74 13.97 15.18
C TYR A 267 -12.11 15.01 16.12
N LEU A 268 -12.46 14.99 17.40
CA LEU A 268 -12.14 16.10 18.31
C LEU A 268 -10.78 15.94 19.01
N HIS A 269 -10.33 14.70 19.24
CA HIS A 269 -9.09 14.45 19.97
C HIS A 269 -7.99 13.89 19.06
N ILE A 270 -8.26 12.83 18.31
CA ILE A 270 -7.24 12.20 17.46
C ILE A 270 -6.87 13.13 16.30
N ALA A 271 -7.84 13.72 15.60
CA ALA A 271 -7.53 14.64 14.50
C ALA A 271 -6.75 15.88 14.98
N HIS A 272 -7.06 16.39 16.17
CA HIS A 272 -6.31 17.49 16.78
C HIS A 272 -4.85 17.09 17.06
N PHE A 273 -4.64 15.92 17.66
CA PHE A 273 -3.31 15.35 17.87
C PHE A 273 -2.54 15.20 16.55
N LEU A 274 -3.18 14.64 15.51
CA LEU A 274 -2.55 14.48 14.19
C LEU A 274 -2.23 15.83 13.52
N GLY A 275 -3.07 16.85 13.72
CA GLY A 275 -2.84 18.22 13.25
C GLY A 275 -1.62 18.90 13.89
N GLY A 276 -1.10 18.35 15.00
CA GLY A 276 0.18 18.76 15.58
C GLY A 276 1.36 18.53 14.64
N PHE A 277 1.31 17.50 13.79
CA PHE A 277 2.37 17.18 12.84
C PHE A 277 2.22 17.96 11.53
N GLU A 278 3.29 18.64 11.11
CA GLU A 278 3.27 19.51 9.93
C GLU A 278 2.82 18.78 8.65
N LEU A 279 3.28 17.53 8.47
CA LEU A 279 2.96 16.69 7.31
C LEU A 279 1.47 16.38 7.16
N TYR A 280 0.74 16.28 8.27
CA TYR A 280 -0.66 15.85 8.29
C TYR A 280 -1.63 17.02 8.47
N ARG A 281 -1.16 18.13 9.05
CA ARG A 281 -1.99 19.30 9.37
C ARG A 281 -2.77 19.83 8.18
N ARG A 282 -2.09 20.15 7.08
CA ARG A 282 -2.73 20.74 5.90
C ARG A 282 -3.71 19.78 5.22
N PRO A 283 -3.36 18.52 4.92
CA PRO A 283 -4.30 17.55 4.36
C PRO A 283 -5.57 17.34 5.21
N LEU A 284 -5.42 17.29 6.54
CA LEU A 284 -6.56 17.15 7.45
C LEU A 284 -7.49 18.37 7.40
N LEU A 285 -6.92 19.58 7.45
CA LEU A 285 -7.69 20.82 7.36
C LEU A 285 -8.40 20.97 6.00
N GLU A 286 -7.70 20.69 4.90
CA GLU A 286 -8.29 20.73 3.56
C GLU A 286 -9.42 19.71 3.42
N HIS A 287 -9.31 18.51 4.01
CA HIS A 287 -10.38 17.53 3.99
C HIS A 287 -11.60 17.98 4.81
N LEU A 288 -11.38 18.56 5.99
CA LEU A 288 -12.48 19.14 6.79
C LEU A 288 -13.21 20.24 6.01
N LEU A 289 -12.47 21.19 5.46
CA LEU A 289 -13.02 22.35 4.76
C LEU A 289 -13.72 21.97 3.46
N ASN A 290 -13.14 21.08 2.66
CA ASN A 290 -13.64 20.81 1.30
C ASN A 290 -14.58 19.60 1.23
N VAL A 291 -14.55 18.69 2.21
CA VAL A 291 -15.33 17.44 2.19
C VAL A 291 -16.31 17.36 3.35
N LYS A 292 -15.86 17.60 4.59
CA LYS A 292 -16.69 17.33 5.78
C LYS A 292 -17.64 18.47 6.16
N SER A 293 -17.24 19.72 5.95
CA SER A 293 -18.07 20.91 6.20
C SER A 293 -19.39 20.89 5.41
N GLY A 294 -19.36 20.41 4.17
CA GLY A 294 -20.50 20.27 3.26
C GLY A 294 -21.11 18.87 3.22
N HIS A 295 -20.72 17.97 4.14
CA HIS A 295 -21.18 16.58 4.13
C HIS A 295 -22.70 16.49 4.35
N TRP A 296 -23.38 15.52 3.72
CA TRP A 296 -24.85 15.40 3.79
C TRP A 296 -25.37 15.07 5.21
N ASP A 297 -24.61 14.30 5.98
CA ASP A 297 -24.91 13.94 7.38
C ASP A 297 -24.61 15.11 8.32
N GLU A 298 -25.64 15.63 8.99
CA GLU A 298 -25.53 16.74 9.95
C GLU A 298 -24.59 16.45 11.11
N GLN A 299 -24.56 15.22 11.62
CA GLN A 299 -23.68 14.86 12.72
C GLN A 299 -22.20 14.91 12.32
N ILE A 300 -21.90 14.67 11.05
CA ILE A 300 -20.55 14.82 10.50
C ILE A 300 -20.20 16.31 10.40
N ARG A 301 -21.12 17.14 9.91
CA ARG A 301 -20.90 18.60 9.83
C ARG A 301 -20.71 19.25 11.19
N LEU A 302 -21.45 18.81 12.21
CA LEU A 302 -21.32 19.34 13.58
C LEU A 302 -19.98 18.99 14.24
N LEU A 303 -19.35 17.88 13.84
CA LEU A 303 -18.04 17.47 14.34
C LEU A 303 -16.88 18.13 13.59
N ALA A 304 -17.10 18.53 12.33
CA ALA A 304 -16.11 19.11 11.43
C ALA A 304 -15.89 20.60 11.71
#